data_AF-B5WA10-F1
#
_entry.id   AF-B5WA10-F1
#
_cell.length_a   1.000
_cell.length_b   1.000
_cell.length_c   1.000
_cell.angle_alpha   90.00
_cell.angle_beta   90.00
_cell.angle_gamma   90.00
#
_symmetry.space_group_name_H-M   'P 1'
#
loop_
_entity.id
_entity.type
_entity.pdbx_description
1 polymer ?
#
loop_
_entity_poly.entity_id
_entity_poly.type
_entity_poly.pdbx_seq_one_letter_code
_entity_poly.pdbx_strand_id
1 'polypeptide(L)'
;MSNHVFVLDTNRKPLTPCKPGMARSLLKAGKASVFRRYPFTIILNKEVDANPEPLELKLDPGSKVTGIALKQGNHIIFAAELQHRGQQIKEALLSRRQLRRSRRNRKTRYRPARFLNRTRPEGWLAPSWQHRVDTLMTWVHRFRRLAPVGRITQELVRFDLQLMENPEISGVEYQQGELQ
;
A
#
# COMPACT_ATOMS: atom_id res chain seq x y z
N MET A 1 20.49 -8.70 1.48
CA MET A 1 20.51 -7.32 2.05
C MET A 1 19.76 -7.34 3.37
N SER A 2 20.31 -6.84 4.47
CA SER A 2 19.62 -6.82 5.76
C SER A 2 18.92 -5.49 5.97
N ASN A 3 17.62 -5.52 6.26
CA ASN A 3 16.85 -4.32 6.56
C ASN A 3 17.42 -3.62 7.81
N HIS A 4 17.56 -2.30 7.75
CA HIS A 4 17.91 -1.48 8.90
C HIS A 4 16.78 -1.48 9.93
N VAL A 5 17.15 -1.21 11.17
CA VAL A 5 16.24 -1.08 12.30
C VAL A 5 15.85 0.38 12.46
N PHE A 6 14.55 0.64 12.57
CA PHE A 6 14.04 1.98 12.83
C PHE A 6 14.34 2.38 14.28
N VAL A 7 14.70 3.65 14.48
CA VAL A 7 15.10 4.18 15.78
C VAL A 7 14.25 5.41 16.08
N LEU A 8 13.64 5.41 17.26
CA LEU A 8 12.95 6.57 17.81
C LEU A 8 13.68 7.05 19.07
N ASP A 9 13.59 8.33 19.40
CA ASP A 9 13.96 8.82 20.73
C ASP A 9 12.83 8.59 21.75
N THR A 10 13.05 8.99 23.01
CA THR A 10 12.05 8.86 24.07
C THR A 10 10.73 9.61 23.78
N ASN A 11 10.80 10.70 23.02
CA ASN A 11 9.67 11.52 22.58
C ASN A 11 9.00 10.97 21.29
N ARG A 12 9.42 9.80 20.81
CA ARG A 12 8.96 9.14 19.59
C ARG A 12 9.28 9.93 18.31
N LYS A 13 10.28 10.82 18.36
CA LYS A 13 10.84 11.49 17.19
C LYS A 13 11.65 10.49 16.36
N PRO A 14 11.39 10.36 15.05
CA PRO A 14 12.18 9.50 14.18
C PRO A 14 13.64 9.94 14.08
N LEU A 15 14.56 8.99 14.24
CA LEU A 15 16.00 9.18 14.05
C LEU A 15 16.48 8.39 12.83
N THR A 16 17.76 8.55 12.48
CA THR A 16 18.40 7.78 11.41
C THR A 16 18.34 6.27 11.73
N PRO A 17 17.77 5.43 10.83
CA PRO A 17 17.76 3.99 11.02
C PRO A 17 19.17 3.42 11.13
N CYS A 18 19.35 2.38 11.95
CA CYS A 18 20.67 1.82 12.23
C CYS A 18 20.78 0.36 11.76
N LYS A 19 22.03 -0.11 11.61
CA LYS A 19 22.28 -1.52 11.27
C LYS A 19 21.80 -2.43 12.40
N PRO A 20 21.30 -3.65 12.12
CA PRO A 20 20.85 -4.58 13.16
C PRO A 20 21.89 -4.87 14.26
N GLY A 21 23.18 -4.86 13.92
CA GLY A 21 24.27 -4.99 14.90
C GLY A 21 24.28 -3.88 15.96
N MET A 22 24.08 -2.63 15.53
CA MET A 22 23.97 -1.47 16.43
C MET A 22 22.74 -1.56 17.30
N ALA A 23 21.59 -1.92 16.70
CA ALA A 23 20.35 -2.11 17.46
C ALA A 23 20.50 -3.17 18.56
N ARG A 24 21.14 -4.31 18.26
CA ARG A 24 21.43 -5.35 19.26
C ARG A 24 22.35 -4.85 20.38
N SER A 25 23.38 -4.08 20.03
CA SER A 25 24.30 -3.49 21.03
C SER A 25 23.56 -2.55 21.97
N LEU A 26 22.72 -1.66 21.43
CA LEU A 26 21.90 -0.72 22.23
C LEU A 26 20.92 -1.45 23.15
N LEU A 27 20.27 -2.51 22.68
CA LEU A 27 19.36 -3.34 23.47
C LEU A 27 20.11 -4.09 24.58
N LYS A 28 21.25 -4.73 24.27
CA LYS A 28 22.08 -5.44 25.26
C LYS A 28 22.61 -4.51 26.35
N ALA A 29 22.94 -3.28 25.98
CA ALA A 29 23.42 -2.26 26.90
C ALA A 29 22.30 -1.57 27.70
N GLY A 30 21.02 -1.94 27.50
CA GLY A 30 19.89 -1.31 28.19
C GLY A 30 19.65 0.16 27.81
N LYS A 31 20.23 0.63 26.69
CA LYS A 31 20.10 2.03 26.21
C LYS A 31 18.86 2.26 25.36
N ALA A 32 18.23 1.18 24.92
CA ALA A 32 17.04 1.18 24.09
C ALA A 32 16.12 0.03 24.50
N SER A 33 14.85 0.14 24.13
CA SER A 33 13.85 -0.91 24.29
C SER A 33 13.17 -1.22 22.96
N VAL A 34 12.59 -2.41 22.81
CA VAL A 34 11.83 -2.77 21.61
C VAL A 34 10.51 -2.00 21.60
N PHE A 35 10.32 -1.14 20.62
CA PHE A 35 9.07 -0.40 20.43
C PHE A 35 8.06 -1.18 19.59
N ARG A 36 8.54 -1.86 18.54
CA ARG A 36 7.70 -2.62 17.62
C ARG A 36 8.50 -3.75 16.97
N ARG A 37 7.86 -4.91 16.80
CA ARG A 37 8.49 -6.08 16.15
C ARG A 37 8.52 -5.98 14.63
N TYR A 38 7.51 -5.39 14.00
CA TYR A 38 7.47 -5.24 12.54
C TYR A 38 6.84 -3.91 12.06
N PRO A 39 7.54 -3.12 11.23
CA PRO A 39 8.97 -3.26 10.99
C PRO A 39 9.75 -3.10 12.31
N PHE A 40 10.87 -3.80 12.46
CA PHE A 40 11.58 -3.83 13.74
C PHE A 40 12.06 -2.43 14.10
N THR A 41 11.63 -1.96 15.26
CA THR A 41 11.83 -0.59 15.72
C THR A 41 12.26 -0.62 17.18
N ILE A 42 13.32 0.12 17.50
CA ILE A 42 13.74 0.37 18.87
C ILE A 42 13.45 1.82 19.26
N ILE A 43 13.24 2.05 20.55
CA ILE A 43 13.11 3.37 21.14
C ILE A 43 14.26 3.58 22.12
N LEU A 44 14.96 4.71 22.03
CA LEU A 44 16.03 5.08 22.94
C LEU A 44 15.47 5.57 24.27
N ASN A 45 16.18 5.31 25.36
CA ASN A 45 15.77 5.74 26.70
C ASN A 45 16.15 7.21 27.00
N LYS A 46 16.52 7.98 25.97
CA LYS A 46 16.86 9.39 26.08
C LYS A 46 16.29 10.17 24.92
N GLU A 47 16.14 11.46 25.14
CA GLU A 47 15.93 12.41 24.06
C GLU A 47 17.23 12.60 23.27
N VAL A 48 17.08 12.83 21.97
CA VAL A 48 18.20 13.09 21.08
C VAL A 48 17.86 14.30 20.24
N ASP A 49 18.59 15.39 20.47
CA ASP A 49 18.55 16.53 19.56
C ASP A 49 19.37 16.21 18.31
N ALA A 50 18.72 15.59 17.34
CA ALA A 50 19.27 15.29 16.03
C ALA A 50 18.33 15.79 14.93
N ASN A 51 18.96 16.19 13.82
CA ASN A 51 18.29 16.48 12.56
C ASN A 51 18.71 15.42 11.53
N PRO A 52 18.05 14.25 11.52
CA PRO A 52 18.44 13.16 10.65
C PRO A 52 18.18 13.52 9.19
N GLU A 53 19.05 13.05 8.30
CA GLU A 53 18.86 13.24 6.86
C GLU A 53 17.54 12.59 6.39
N PRO A 54 16.79 13.26 5.50
CA PRO A 54 15.51 12.76 5.04
C PRO A 54 15.68 11.52 4.15
N LEU A 55 14.82 10.53 4.36
CA LEU A 55 14.69 9.36 3.52
C LEU A 55 13.67 9.58 2.41
N GLU A 56 13.90 8.91 1.27
CA GLU A 56 12.93 8.80 0.19
C GLU A 56 12.20 7.46 0.26
N LEU A 57 10.87 7.51 0.27
CA LEU A 57 9.98 6.36 0.17
C LEU A 57 9.60 6.17 -1.30
N LYS A 58 10.02 5.05 -1.90
CA LYS A 58 9.63 4.64 -3.25
C LYS A 58 8.54 3.57 -3.19
N LEU A 59 7.50 3.75 -3.98
CA LEU A 59 6.36 2.84 -4.09
C LEU A 59 6.23 2.36 -5.53
N ASP A 60 6.18 1.04 -5.71
CA ASP A 60 5.93 0.39 -6.99
C ASP A 60 4.60 -0.40 -6.91
N PRO A 61 3.47 0.22 -7.30
CA PRO A 61 2.14 -0.34 -7.12
C PRO A 61 1.79 -1.42 -8.18
N GLY A 62 1.87 -2.70 -7.81
CA GLY A 62 1.34 -3.79 -8.63
C GLY A 62 -0.10 -4.21 -8.28
N SER A 63 -0.70 -5.05 -9.14
CA SER A 63 -2.07 -5.56 -8.94
C SER A 63 -2.19 -6.57 -7.79
N LYS A 64 -1.14 -7.38 -7.58
CA LYS A 64 -1.05 -8.41 -6.53
C LYS A 64 -0.12 -8.01 -5.39
N VAL A 65 0.97 -7.32 -5.71
CA VAL A 65 2.03 -6.95 -4.76
C VAL A 65 2.42 -5.50 -5.02
N THR A 66 2.66 -4.73 -3.97
CA THR A 66 3.31 -3.42 -4.07
C THR A 66 4.72 -3.50 -3.50
N GLY A 67 5.72 -3.15 -4.31
CA GLY A 67 7.09 -2.97 -3.86
C GLY A 67 7.20 -1.69 -3.04
N ILE A 68 7.88 -1.76 -1.89
CA ILE A 68 8.14 -0.61 -1.03
C ILE A 68 9.62 -0.57 -0.71
N ALA A 69 10.26 0.58 -0.96
CA ALA A 69 11.66 0.81 -0.60
C ALA A 69 11.82 2.15 0.12
N LEU A 70 12.57 2.16 1.22
CA LEU A 70 13.12 3.37 1.82
C LEU A 70 14.59 3.45 1.48
N LYS A 71 15.02 4.59 0.96
CA LYS A 71 16.39 4.83 0.54
C LYS A 71 16.94 6.17 1.03
N GLN A 72 18.25 6.24 1.13
CA GLN A 72 19.05 7.44 1.40
C GLN A 72 20.13 7.54 0.33
N GLY A 73 20.07 8.53 -0.56
CA GLY A 73 20.99 8.62 -1.71
C GLY A 73 20.91 7.36 -2.59
N ASN A 74 21.99 6.57 -2.67
CA ASN A 74 22.01 5.28 -3.38
C ASN A 74 21.86 4.05 -2.48
N HIS A 75 21.69 4.24 -1.17
CA HIS A 75 21.61 3.15 -0.21
C HIS A 75 20.15 2.79 0.10
N ILE A 76 19.84 1.48 0.02
CA ILE A 76 18.54 0.95 0.44
C ILE A 76 18.60 0.67 1.95
N ILE A 77 17.75 1.37 2.70
CA ILE A 77 17.63 1.25 4.15
C ILE A 77 16.68 0.10 4.52
N PHE A 78 15.55 0.04 3.83
CA PHE A 78 14.51 -0.95 4.06
C PHE A 78 13.81 -1.28 2.75
N ALA A 79 13.55 -2.56 2.50
CA ALA A 79 12.71 -3.01 1.40
C ALA A 79 11.68 -4.02 1.90
N ALA A 80 10.47 -3.97 1.33
CA ALA A 80 9.40 -4.92 1.60
C ALA A 80 8.46 -5.06 0.40
N GLU A 81 7.77 -6.19 0.36
CA GLU A 81 6.69 -6.48 -0.57
C GLU A 81 5.36 -6.53 0.19
N LEU A 82 4.45 -5.65 -0.19
CA LEU A 82 3.09 -5.62 0.35
C LEU A 82 2.19 -6.49 -0.51
N GLN A 83 1.80 -7.66 0.00
CA GLN A 83 0.84 -8.53 -0.67
C GLN A 83 -0.59 -8.03 -0.48
N HIS A 84 -1.32 -7.90 -1.59
CA HIS A 84 -2.70 -7.43 -1.61
C HIS A 84 -3.70 -8.58 -1.65
N ARG A 85 -4.85 -8.39 -1.02
CA ARG A 85 -5.97 -9.35 -1.03
C ARG A 85 -7.02 -9.04 -2.10
N GLY A 86 -6.70 -8.16 -3.05
CA GLY A 86 -7.64 -7.68 -4.07
C GLY A 86 -8.29 -8.80 -4.88
N GLN A 87 -7.52 -9.85 -5.23
CA GLN A 87 -8.03 -11.01 -5.95
C GLN A 87 -9.02 -11.83 -5.10
N GLN A 88 -8.69 -12.11 -3.84
CA GLN A 88 -9.57 -12.82 -2.92
C GLN A 88 -10.89 -12.06 -2.69
N ILE A 89 -10.81 -10.73 -2.59
CA ILE A 89 -12.00 -9.87 -2.46
C ILE A 89 -12.86 -9.97 -3.72
N LYS A 90 -12.25 -9.92 -4.90
CA LYS A 90 -12.95 -10.08 -6.20
C LYS A 90 -13.68 -11.42 -6.27
N GLU A 91 -13.01 -12.51 -5.91
CA GLU A 91 -13.56 -13.87 -5.89
C GLU A 91 -14.72 -14.00 -4.89
N ALA A 92 -14.57 -13.46 -3.69
CA ALA A 92 -15.64 -13.47 -2.69
C ALA A 92 -16.89 -12.69 -3.15
N LEU A 93 -16.70 -11.53 -3.80
CA LEU A 93 -17.79 -10.74 -4.38
C LEU A 93 -18.45 -11.47 -5.55
N LEU A 94 -17.66 -12.14 -6.40
CA LEU A 94 -18.14 -12.94 -7.52
C LEU A 94 -19.01 -14.11 -7.03
N SER A 95 -18.51 -14.88 -6.07
CA SER A 95 -19.22 -16.00 -5.46
C SER A 95 -20.55 -15.54 -4.84
N ARG A 96 -20.52 -14.47 -4.02
CA ARG A 96 -21.74 -13.87 -3.44
C ARG A 96 -22.75 -13.46 -4.52
N ARG A 97 -22.28 -12.89 -5.65
CA ARG A 97 -23.13 -12.51 -6.79
C ARG A 97 -23.76 -13.73 -7.46
N GLN A 98 -22.99 -14.78 -7.73
CA GLN A 98 -23.45 -16.02 -8.37
C GLN A 98 -24.52 -16.72 -7.53
N LEU A 99 -24.27 -16.90 -6.23
CA LEU A 99 -25.23 -17.52 -5.31
C LEU A 99 -26.55 -16.74 -5.27
N ARG A 100 -26.48 -15.41 -5.22
CA ARG A 100 -27.66 -14.53 -5.26
C ARG A 100 -28.43 -14.64 -6.58
N ARG A 101 -27.72 -14.74 -7.72
CA ARG A 101 -28.35 -14.93 -9.04
C ARG A 101 -29.05 -16.28 -9.12
N SER A 102 -28.40 -17.36 -8.70
CA SER A 102 -28.97 -18.72 -8.70
C SER A 102 -30.24 -18.81 -7.85
N ARG A 103 -30.23 -18.24 -6.63
CA ARG A 103 -31.44 -18.22 -5.77
C ARG A 103 -32.61 -17.48 -6.42
N ARG A 104 -32.37 -16.31 -7.02
CA ARG A 104 -33.42 -15.53 -7.69
C ARG A 104 -33.99 -16.26 -8.91
N ASN A 105 -33.14 -16.87 -9.72
CA ASN A 105 -33.59 -17.66 -10.87
C ASN A 105 -34.53 -18.79 -10.41
N ARG A 106 -34.12 -19.56 -9.39
CA ARG A 106 -34.92 -20.70 -8.90
C ARG A 106 -36.17 -20.34 -8.10
N LYS A 107 -36.18 -19.20 -7.40
CA LYS A 107 -37.22 -18.88 -6.39
C LYS A 107 -38.08 -17.66 -6.73
N THR A 108 -37.75 -16.89 -7.78
CA THR A 108 -38.51 -15.68 -8.13
C THR A 108 -38.80 -15.64 -9.64
N ARG A 109 -39.90 -16.28 -10.05
CA ARG A 109 -40.29 -16.52 -11.46
C ARG A 109 -40.58 -15.24 -12.27
N TYR A 110 -40.94 -14.13 -11.61
CA TYR A 110 -41.31 -12.86 -12.26
C TYR A 110 -40.64 -11.63 -11.63
N ARG A 111 -39.43 -11.78 -11.08
CA ARG A 111 -38.74 -10.64 -10.42
C ARG A 111 -38.05 -9.73 -11.44
N PRO A 112 -38.46 -8.46 -11.60
CA PRO A 112 -37.80 -7.52 -12.50
C PRO A 112 -36.39 -7.16 -12.00
N ALA A 113 -35.49 -6.88 -12.93
CA ALA A 113 -34.15 -6.39 -12.62
C ALA A 113 -34.20 -4.94 -12.12
N ARG A 114 -33.57 -4.65 -10.98
CA ARG A 114 -33.52 -3.31 -10.38
C ARG A 114 -32.17 -2.67 -10.64
N PHE A 115 -31.92 -2.23 -11.88
CA PHE A 115 -30.65 -1.58 -12.26
C PHE A 115 -30.50 -0.20 -11.61
N LEU A 116 -31.58 0.58 -11.56
CA LEU A 116 -31.63 1.91 -10.98
C LEU A 116 -31.34 1.94 -9.46
N ASN A 117 -31.53 0.82 -8.76
CA ASN A 117 -31.22 0.71 -7.33
C ASN A 117 -29.71 0.50 -7.06
N ARG A 118 -28.87 0.43 -8.10
CA ARG A 118 -27.43 0.27 -7.96
C ARG A 118 -26.76 1.63 -8.12
N THR A 119 -26.85 2.47 -7.10
CA THR A 119 -26.13 3.74 -7.05
C THR A 119 -24.71 3.52 -6.53
N ARG A 120 -23.78 4.34 -7.00
CA ARG A 120 -22.42 4.46 -6.47
C ARG A 120 -22.20 5.94 -6.12
N PRO A 121 -21.64 6.25 -4.95
CA PRO A 121 -21.29 7.63 -4.65
C PRO A 121 -20.18 8.11 -5.59
N GLU A 122 -20.04 9.42 -5.71
CA GLU A 122 -18.90 10.03 -6.37
C GLU A 122 -17.58 9.56 -5.72
N GLY A 123 -16.55 9.31 -6.53
CA GLY A 123 -15.27 8.79 -6.04
C GLY A 123 -15.28 7.31 -5.60
N TRP A 124 -16.36 6.57 -5.85
CA TRP A 124 -16.42 5.16 -5.46
C TRP A 124 -15.36 4.31 -6.17
N LEU A 125 -14.54 3.64 -5.38
CA LEU A 125 -13.64 2.59 -5.86
C LEU A 125 -14.25 1.21 -5.61
N ALA A 126 -14.00 0.28 -6.53
CA ALA A 126 -14.32 -1.12 -6.28
C ALA A 126 -13.62 -1.63 -5.02
N PRO A 127 -14.22 -2.50 -4.20
CA PRO A 127 -13.64 -2.90 -2.92
C PRO A 127 -12.21 -3.48 -3.01
N SER A 128 -11.88 -4.17 -4.11
CA SER A 128 -10.52 -4.66 -4.36
C SER A 128 -9.52 -3.55 -4.68
N TRP A 129 -9.97 -2.44 -5.27
CA TRP A 129 -9.16 -1.25 -5.55
C TRP A 129 -8.97 -0.42 -4.28
N GLN A 130 -10.05 -0.14 -3.57
CA GLN A 130 -10.01 0.56 -2.28
C GLN A 130 -9.06 -0.12 -1.30
N HIS A 131 -9.13 -1.45 -1.21
CA HIS A 131 -8.22 -2.23 -0.36
C HIS A 131 -6.74 -1.95 -0.66
N ARG A 132 -6.35 -1.86 -1.94
CA ARG A 132 -4.95 -1.60 -2.33
C ARG A 132 -4.49 -0.21 -1.89
N VAL A 133 -5.37 0.79 -2.04
CA VAL A 133 -5.09 2.17 -1.61
C VAL A 133 -4.95 2.23 -0.09
N ASP A 134 -5.91 1.66 0.64
CA ASP A 134 -5.94 1.74 2.11
C ASP A 134 -4.74 1.01 2.75
N THR A 135 -4.38 -0.17 2.24
CA THR A 135 -3.23 -0.92 2.75
C THR A 135 -1.93 -0.19 2.47
N LEU A 136 -1.76 0.36 1.27
CA LEU A 136 -0.58 1.15 0.91
C LEU A 136 -0.46 2.40 1.79
N MET A 137 -1.55 3.16 1.95
CA MET A 137 -1.56 4.35 2.80
C MET A 137 -1.29 4.02 4.27
N THR A 138 -1.79 2.89 4.77
CA THR A 138 -1.45 2.40 6.12
C THR A 138 0.05 2.22 6.29
N TRP A 139 0.74 1.71 5.26
CA TRP A 139 2.19 1.55 5.27
C TRP A 139 2.93 2.88 5.13
N VAL A 140 2.49 3.77 4.24
CA VAL A 140 3.05 5.13 4.10
C VAL A 140 2.99 5.87 5.44
N HIS A 141 1.83 5.91 6.09
CA HIS A 141 1.67 6.54 7.40
C HIS A 141 2.48 5.86 8.50
N ARG A 142 2.75 4.57 8.38
CA ARG A 142 3.61 3.84 9.30
C ARG A 142 5.07 4.26 9.13
N PHE A 143 5.58 4.31 7.90
CA PHE A 143 6.96 4.73 7.65
C PHE A 143 7.20 6.20 8.02
N ARG A 144 6.25 7.10 7.73
CA ARG A 144 6.33 8.51 8.16
C ARG A 144 6.43 8.69 9.68
N ARG A 145 5.92 7.74 10.46
CA ARG A 145 6.01 7.73 11.94
C ARG A 145 7.28 7.09 12.48
N LEU A 146 7.97 6.28 11.68
CA LEU A 146 9.11 5.47 12.12
C LEU A 146 10.44 5.95 11.55
N ALA A 147 10.40 6.77 10.50
CA ALA A 147 11.57 7.28 9.82
C ALA A 147 11.35 8.73 9.36
N PRO A 148 12.42 9.53 9.22
CA PRO A 148 12.35 10.89 8.72
C PRO A 148 12.11 10.90 7.20
N VAL A 149 10.88 10.58 6.77
CA VAL A 149 10.53 10.55 5.35
C VAL A 149 10.33 11.98 4.84
N GLY A 150 11.22 12.43 3.95
CA GLY A 150 11.14 13.77 3.34
C GLY A 150 10.53 13.79 1.94
N ARG A 151 10.63 12.68 1.19
CA ARG A 151 10.08 12.55 -0.16
C ARG A 151 9.37 11.22 -0.35
N ILE A 152 8.26 11.23 -1.08
CA ILE A 152 7.57 10.03 -1.53
C ILE A 152 7.54 10.07 -3.06
N THR A 153 8.01 8.99 -3.68
CA THR A 153 8.01 8.83 -5.13
C THR A 153 7.24 7.55 -5.46
N GLN A 154 6.34 7.62 -6.43
CA GLN A 154 5.55 6.47 -6.85
C GLN A 154 5.66 6.31 -8.36
N GLU A 155 5.77 5.06 -8.81
CA GLU A 155 5.63 4.75 -10.22
C GLU A 155 4.15 4.83 -10.65
N LEU A 156 3.88 5.61 -11.70
CA LEU A 156 2.57 5.69 -12.32
C LEU A 156 2.57 4.77 -13.55
N VAL A 157 2.03 3.57 -13.36
CA VAL A 157 1.78 2.62 -14.44
C VAL A 157 0.51 3.06 -15.17
N ARG A 158 0.63 4.08 -16.03
CA ARG A 158 -0.49 4.62 -16.82
C ARG A 158 -0.16 4.47 -18.30
N PHE A 159 -0.34 3.26 -18.81
CA PHE A 159 -0.29 2.97 -20.24
C PHE A 159 -1.72 2.77 -20.72
N ASP A 160 -2.17 3.65 -21.60
CA ASP A 160 -3.45 3.49 -22.29
C ASP A 160 -3.13 3.17 -23.75
N LEU A 161 -3.06 1.87 -24.06
CA LEU A 161 -2.67 1.39 -25.38
C LEU A 161 -3.62 1.89 -26.46
N GLN A 162 -4.92 2.02 -26.14
CA GLN A 162 -5.91 2.52 -27.08
C GLN A 162 -5.78 4.02 -27.31
N LEU A 163 -5.48 4.81 -26.26
CA LEU A 163 -5.19 6.25 -26.41
C LEU A 163 -3.89 6.51 -27.19
N MET A 164 -2.93 5.59 -27.12
CA MET A 164 -1.69 5.67 -27.91
C MET A 164 -1.92 5.42 -29.40
N GLU A 165 -2.86 4.53 -29.76
CA GLU A 165 -3.24 4.28 -31.15
C GLU A 165 -4.21 5.34 -31.69
N ASN A 166 -5.18 5.76 -30.87
CA ASN A 166 -6.14 6.79 -31.21
C ASN A 166 -6.24 7.84 -30.08
N PRO A 167 -5.55 8.98 -30.19
CA PRO A 167 -5.57 10.04 -29.18
C PRO A 167 -6.94 10.68 -28.93
N GLU A 168 -7.88 10.54 -29.86
CA GLU A 168 -9.24 11.10 -29.75
C GLU A 168 -10.25 10.09 -29.19
N ILE A 169 -9.80 8.88 -28.82
CA ILE A 169 -10.71 7.82 -28.38
C ILE A 169 -11.56 8.25 -27.18
N SER A 170 -12.87 8.05 -27.28
CA SER A 170 -13.80 8.46 -26.22
C SER A 170 -15.00 7.52 -26.05
N GLY A 171 -15.47 7.42 -24.81
CA GLY A 171 -16.75 6.80 -24.48
C GLY A 171 -16.88 5.33 -24.93
N VAL A 172 -17.70 5.11 -25.95
CA VAL A 172 -18.08 3.76 -26.44
C VAL A 172 -16.93 3.08 -27.19
N GLU A 173 -16.01 3.87 -27.77
CA GLU A 173 -14.90 3.36 -28.57
C GLU A 173 -13.93 2.52 -27.73
N TYR A 174 -13.76 2.85 -26.45
CA TYR A 174 -13.01 2.02 -25.49
C TYR A 174 -13.57 0.60 -25.33
N GLN A 175 -14.87 0.41 -25.56
CA GLN A 175 -15.56 -0.88 -25.40
C GLN A 175 -15.52 -1.72 -26.67
N GLN A 176 -15.19 -1.12 -27.82
CA GLN A 176 -15.18 -1.76 -29.14
C GLN A 176 -13.77 -2.00 -29.68
N GLY A 177 -12.72 -1.54 -29.00
CA GLY A 177 -11.33 -1.75 -29.41
C GLY A 177 -10.90 -3.22 -29.41
N GLU A 178 -9.95 -3.55 -30.28
CA GLU A 178 -9.47 -4.92 -30.52
C GLU A 178 -8.50 -5.43 -29.42
N LEU A 179 -7.94 -4.52 -28.63
CA LEU A 179 -7.05 -4.81 -27.52
C LEU A 179 -7.85 -4.88 -26.21
N GLN A 180 -8.08 -6.10 -25.69
CA GLN A 180 -8.68 -6.39 -24.38
C GLN A 180 -7.66 -6.40 -23.24
#